data_AF-A0A2S2E5I4-F1
#
_entry.id   AF-A0A2S2E5I4-F1
#
_cell.length_a   1.000
_cell.length_b   1.000
_cell.length_c   1.000
_cell.angle_alpha   90.00
_cell.angle_beta   90.00
_cell.angle_gamma   90.00
#
_symmetry.space_group_name_H-M   'P 1'
#
loop_
_entity.id
_entity.type
_entity.pdbx_description
1 polymer ?
#
loop_
_entity_poly.entity_id
_entity_poly.type
_entity_poly.pdbx_seq_one_letter_code
_entity_poly.pdbx_strand_id
1 'polypeptide(L)' 'MSQKKALKNNPTLSVRGRELKARVIRLATLDKRPPSQMAAVLLEEAVQAEEEKLKLAAIDKDPDYRSLIA' A
#
# COMPACT_ATOMS: atom_id res chain seq x y z
N MET A 1 15.66 -14.28 30.94
CA MET A 1 15.97 -14.32 29.50
C MET A 1 14.67 -14.17 28.71
N SER A 2 14.20 -12.95 28.46
CA SER A 2 12.98 -12.71 27.67
C SER A 2 13.40 -12.02 26.38
N GLN A 3 13.59 -12.80 25.32
CA GLN A 3 13.82 -12.28 23.98
C GLN A 3 12.51 -11.67 23.48
N LYS A 4 12.37 -10.34 23.59
CA LYS A 4 11.31 -9.62 22.88
C LYS A 4 11.63 -9.70 21.39
N LYS A 5 10.85 -10.52 20.68
CA LYS A 5 10.76 -10.57 19.21
C LYS A 5 10.83 -9.15 18.63
N ALA A 6 11.84 -8.86 17.82
CA ALA A 6 11.84 -7.69 16.96
C ALA A 6 10.71 -7.87 15.94
N LEU A 7 9.58 -7.18 16.15
CA LEU A 7 8.62 -6.96 15.08
C LEU A 7 9.35 -6.13 14.03
N LYS A 8 9.74 -6.76 12.91
CA LYS A 8 10.05 -6.05 11.67
C LYS A 8 8.79 -5.26 11.31
N ASN A 9 8.71 -4.01 11.76
CA ASN A 9 7.59 -3.14 11.47
C ASN A 9 7.67 -2.80 9.98
N ASN A 10 6.70 -3.27 9.20
CA ASN A 10 6.55 -2.79 7.84
C ASN A 10 6.44 -1.26 7.87
N PRO A 11 7.16 -0.55 6.97
CA PRO A 11 7.11 0.91 6.93
C PRO A 11 5.67 1.38 6.74
N THR A 12 5.22 2.29 7.61
CA THR A 12 3.86 2.84 7.53
C THR A 12 3.85 4.00 6.54
N LEU A 13 3.01 3.90 5.50
CA LEU A 13 2.81 4.98 4.55
C LEU A 13 1.68 5.90 5.02
N SER A 14 2.01 7.13 5.42
CA SER A 14 1.03 8.11 5.88
C SER A 14 0.56 9.01 4.74
N VAL A 15 -0.75 9.13 4.56
CA VAL A 15 -1.35 10.00 3.52
C VAL A 15 -1.71 11.35 4.13
N ARG A 16 -1.21 12.44 3.54
CA ARG A 16 -1.60 13.81 3.90
C ARG A 16 -2.66 14.32 2.91
N GLY A 17 -3.91 14.41 3.36
CA GLY A 17 -5.00 14.97 2.53
C GLY A 17 -6.39 14.71 3.12
N ARG A 18 -7.04 15.76 3.61
CA ARG A 18 -8.38 15.66 4.23
C ARG A 18 -9.43 15.16 3.24
N GLU A 19 -9.38 15.67 2.00
CA GLU A 19 -10.33 15.30 0.96
C GLU A 19 -10.17 13.83 0.53
N LEU A 20 -8.93 13.41 0.25
CA LEU A 20 -8.64 12.01 -0.10
C LEU A 20 -9.11 11.06 1.01
N LYS A 21 -8.84 11.40 2.27
CA LYS A 21 -9.35 10.63 3.43
C LYS A 21 -10.87 10.53 3.42
N ALA A 22 -11.59 11.63 3.19
CA ALA A 22 -13.05 11.62 3.13
C ALA A 22 -13.59 10.74 2.00
N ARG A 23 -12.96 10.79 0.82
CA ARG A 23 -13.32 9.95 -0.34
C ARG A 23 -13.10 8.46 -0.05
N VAL A 24 -11.96 8.09 0.51
CA VAL A 24 -11.67 6.69 0.90
C VAL A 24 -12.69 6.19 1.93
N ILE A 25 -13.00 6.99 2.96
CA ILE A 25 -14.00 6.61 3.97
C ILE A 25 -15.38 6.42 3.34
N ARG A 26 -15.79 7.30 2.43
CA ARG A 26 -17.06 7.18 1.71
C ARG A 26 -17.13 5.86 0.94
N LEU A 27 -16.10 5.54 0.15
CA LEU A 27 -16.05 4.30 -0.63
C LEU A 27 -16.04 3.06 0.28
N ALA A 28 -15.23 3.09 1.34
CA ALA A 28 -15.16 2.00 2.32
C ALA A 28 -16.50 1.74 3.00
N THR A 29 -17.27 2.79 3.29
CA THR A 29 -18.61 2.69 3.89
C THR A 29 -19.61 2.05 2.94
N LEU A 30 -19.61 2.47 1.66
CA LEU A 30 -20.50 1.91 0.64
C LEU A 30 -20.24 0.41 0.43
N ASP A 31 -18.97 0.01 0.48
CA ASP A 31 -18.53 -1.36 0.24
C ASP A 31 -18.37 -2.19 1.53
N LYS A 32 -18.85 -1.68 2.67
CA LYS A 32 -18.85 -2.35 3.98
C LYS A 32 -17.49 -2.94 4.39
N ARG A 33 -16.39 -2.22 4.12
CA ARG A 33 -15.03 -2.64 4.48
C ARG A 33 -14.29 -1.59 5.33
N PRO A 34 -13.26 -2.00 6.10
CA PRO A 34 -12.39 -1.06 6.79
C PRO A 34 -11.71 -0.07 5.82
N PRO A 35 -11.57 1.23 6.19
CA PRO A 35 -10.91 2.22 5.35
C PRO A 35 -9.48 1.86 4.94
N SER A 36 -8.73 1.15 5.80
CA SER A 36 -7.37 0.69 5.47
C SER A 36 -7.36 -0.35 4.34
N GLN A 37 -8.31 -1.28 4.33
CA GLN A 37 -8.45 -2.26 3.26
C GLN A 37 -8.90 -1.61 1.96
N MET A 38 -9.85 -0.66 2.04
CA MET A 38 -10.24 0.12 0.85
C MET A 38 -9.06 0.92 0.30
N ALA A 39 -8.27 1.56 1.17
CA ALA A 39 -7.07 2.29 0.74
C ALA A 39 -6.04 1.38 0.08
N ALA A 40 -5.83 0.16 0.59
CA ALA A 40 -4.92 -0.81 -0.02
C ALA A 40 -5.36 -1.20 -1.43
N VAL A 41 -6.64 -1.56 -1.61
CA VAL A 41 -7.17 -1.93 -2.93
C VAL A 41 -7.05 -0.78 -3.93
N LEU A 42 -7.46 0.42 -3.54
CA LEU A 42 -7.35 1.61 -4.40
C LEU A 42 -5.89 1.93 -4.75
N LEU A 43 -4.96 1.68 -3.82
CA LEU A 43 -3.54 1.91 -4.05
C LEU A 43 -2.94 0.85 -4.97
N GLU A 44 -3.29 -0.42 -4.80
CA GLU A 44 -2.86 -1.53 -5.68
C GLU A 44 -3.28 -1.27 -7.12
N GLU A 45 -4.54 -0.91 -7.36
CA GLU A 45 -5.05 -0.58 -8.69
C GLU A 45 -4.32 0.61 -9.31
N ALA A 46 -4.07 1.66 -8.51
CA ALA A 46 -3.39 2.87 -8.99
C ALA A 46 -1.90 2.63 -9.28
N VAL A 47 -1.22 1.83 -8.45
CA VAL A 47 0.19 1.46 -8.65
C VAL A 47 0.32 0.62 -9.90
N GLN A 48 -0.52 -0.40 -10.08
CA GLN A 48 -0.51 -1.23 -11.28
C GLN A 48 -0.71 -0.40 -12.55
N ALA A 49 -1.68 0.53 -12.55
CA ALA A 49 -1.92 1.40 -13.70
C ALA A 49 -0.71 2.29 -14.05
N GLU A 50 0.01 2.80 -13.04
CA GLU A 50 1.22 3.61 -13.27
C GLU A 50 2.40 2.74 -13.72
N GLU A 51 2.57 1.52 -13.18
CA GLU A 51 3.58 0.55 -13.62
C GLU A 51 3.37 0.14 -15.09
N GLU A 52 2.13 -0.14 -15.50
CA GLU A 52 1.77 -0.47 -16.87
C GLU A 52 2.08 0.69 -17.82
N LYS A 53 1.73 1.92 -17.42
CA LYS A 53 2.02 3.14 -18.18
C LYS A 53 3.53 3.38 -18.36
N LEU A 54 4.32 3.08 -17.32
CA LEU A 54 5.78 3.17 -17.35
C LEU A 54 6.44 1.95 -18.02
N LYS A 55 5.66 0.92 -18.40
CA LYS A 55 6.14 -0.36 -18.96
C LYS A 55 7.17 -1.03 -18.05
N LEU A 56 6.98 -0.92 -16.73
CA LEU A 56 7.83 -1.58 -15.76
C LEU A 56 7.58 -3.09 -15.81
N ALA A 57 8.64 -3.86 -15.57
CA ALA A 57 8.51 -5.29 -15.37
C ALA A 57 7.77 -5.54 -14.05
N ALA A 58 7.15 -6.71 -13.92
CA ALA A 58 6.57 -7.13 -12.65
C ALA A 58 7.62 -7.06 -11.53
N ILE A 59 7.20 -6.56 -10.37
CA ILE A 59 8.11 -6.22 -9.27
C ILE A 59 8.95 -7.41 -8.78
N ASP A 60 8.47 -8.64 -8.94
CA ASP A 60 9.19 -9.88 -8.62
C ASP A 60 10.34 -10.19 -9.59
N LYS A 61 10.32 -9.60 -10.78
CA LYS A 61 11.36 -9.69 -11.82
C LYS A 61 12.27 -8.47 -11.84
N ASP A 62 12.00 -7.47 -11.00
CA ASP A 62 12.84 -6.30 -10.86
C ASP A 62 14.15 -6.69 -10.12
N PRO A 63 15.33 -6.53 -10.75
CA PRO A 63 16.62 -6.85 -10.14
C PRO A 63 16.85 -6.14 -8.79
N ASP A 64 16.25 -4.96 -8.61
CA ASP A 64 16.45 -4.11 -7.44
C ASP A 64 15.40 -4.36 -6.35
N TYR A 65 14.39 -5.21 -6.58
CA TYR A 65 13.30 -5.47 -5.63
C TYR A 65 13.78 -5.84 -4.22
N ARG A 66 14.80 -6.70 -4.12
CA ARG A 66 15.35 -7.14 -2.84
C ARG A 66 16.00 -6.01 -2.04
N SER A 67 16.44 -4.95 -2.71
CA SER A 67 17.00 -3.76 -2.05
C SER A 67 15.93 -2.81 -1.51
N LEU A 68 14.70 -2.87 -2.03
CA LEU A 68 13.59 -2.00 -1.65
C LEU A 68 12.86 -2.43 -0.36
N ILE A 69 13.01 -3.70 0.04
CA ILE A 69 12.31 -4.30 1.20
C ILE A 69 13.27 -4.66 2.34
N ALA A 70 14.58 -4.45 2.16
CA ALA A 70 15.62 -4.73 3.14
C ALA A 70 15.68 -3.66 4.23
#